data_AF-A0A2V2YMS3-F1
#
_entry.id   AF-A0A2V2YMS3-F1
#
_cell.length_a   1.000
_cell.length_b   1.000
_cell.length_c   1.000
_cell.angle_alpha   90.00
_cell.angle_beta   90.00
_cell.angle_gamma   90.00
#
_symmetry.space_group_name_H-M   'P 1'
#
loop_
_entity.id
_entity.type
_entity.pdbx_description
1 polymer ?
#
loop_
_entity_poly.entity_id
_entity_poly.type
_entity_poly.pdbx_seq_one_letter_code
_entity_poly.pdbx_strand_id
1 'polypeptide(L)'
;MSNVQQPAPLNDVLSLDPSTVRQEVILLQNRLNELGYTGSTNQPLTADGKFGPNTLFAVNAFKSMNKLGNTGGAAGKIGLQSWKVLFSPDVLDASGHKPADEPYPAKQPVYYSQEDSKWKGVMYSNHRDPKQNIGSSGCGPTCMAMVITNLKGTVVLPPETAQYSLDHGFRSYDDGTEWGYYGSIAARYNLRCEQTADWDDVKLALSQPGRMVIASMRPGHFTQGGHYIVLHGYMNRASDSWVDVLDPNHDNQSYFRRGHDGLVDEGRQDDGRVTAKESVFRQEAGQFWIFNV
;
A
#
# COMPACT_ATOMS: atom_id res chain seq x y z
N MET A 1 11.16 23.89 -19.15
CA MET A 1 10.38 22.64 -19.04
C MET A 1 11.23 21.67 -18.26
N SER A 2 11.11 21.64 -16.92
CA SER A 2 11.83 20.69 -16.10
C SER A 2 11.13 19.33 -16.22
N ASN A 3 11.84 18.35 -16.78
CA ASN A 3 11.48 16.95 -16.62
C ASN A 3 11.63 16.63 -15.14
N VAL A 4 10.54 16.62 -14.38
CA VAL A 4 10.54 16.09 -13.01
C VAL A 4 10.63 14.58 -13.14
N GLN A 5 11.86 14.10 -13.26
CA GLN A 5 12.15 12.68 -13.15
C GLN A 5 11.90 12.27 -11.70
N GLN A 6 11.17 11.17 -11.49
CA GLN A 6 10.85 10.66 -10.16
C GLN A 6 12.13 10.64 -9.30
N PRO A 7 12.15 11.32 -8.13
CA PRO A 7 13.33 11.26 -7.29
C PRO A 7 13.56 9.82 -6.86
N ALA A 8 14.83 9.43 -6.68
CA ALA A 8 15.18 8.10 -6.20
C ALA A 8 14.36 7.74 -4.95
N PRO A 9 14.04 6.44 -4.73
CA PRO A 9 13.30 6.00 -3.55
C PRO A 9 13.94 6.58 -2.29
N LEU A 10 13.11 7.08 -1.37
CA LEU A 10 13.61 7.62 -0.11
C LEU A 10 14.28 6.49 0.69
N ASN A 11 15.61 6.58 0.83
CA ASN A 11 16.41 5.56 1.50
C ASN A 11 16.24 5.58 3.02
N ASP A 12 15.86 6.72 3.60
CA ASP A 12 15.77 6.93 5.05
C ASP A 12 14.67 7.93 5.40
N VAL A 13 14.01 7.73 6.55
CA VAL A 13 13.00 8.67 7.06
C VAL A 13 13.62 10.06 7.24
N LEU A 14 12.92 11.08 6.76
CA LEU A 14 13.29 12.48 7.00
C LEU A 14 12.55 12.98 8.24
N SER A 15 13.28 13.59 9.16
CA SER A 15 12.73 14.18 10.39
C SER A 15 13.51 15.44 10.76
N LEU A 16 13.02 16.20 11.74
CA LEU A 16 13.69 17.40 12.26
C LEU A 16 15.16 17.10 12.60
N ASP A 17 16.05 17.65 11.79
CA ASP A 17 17.49 17.66 11.96
C ASP A 17 18.02 18.94 11.27
N PRO A 18 18.12 20.05 12.01
CA PRO A 18 18.61 21.31 11.47
C PRO A 18 20.13 21.33 11.28
N SER A 19 20.85 20.28 11.70
CA SER A 19 22.31 20.22 11.66
C SER A 19 22.85 19.51 10.42
N THR A 20 22.11 18.55 9.89
CA THR A 20 22.56 17.72 8.77
C THR A 20 21.97 18.21 7.45
N VAL A 21 22.82 18.35 6.44
CA VAL A 21 22.39 18.65 5.06
C VAL A 21 22.17 17.35 4.32
N ARG A 22 20.99 17.18 3.71
CA ARG A 22 20.62 15.99 2.92
C ARG A 22 20.00 16.40 1.59
N GLN A 23 20.38 15.71 0.51
CA GLN A 23 19.83 15.97 -0.82
C GLN A 23 18.33 15.71 -0.88
N GLU A 24 17.84 14.69 -0.15
CA GLU A 24 16.42 14.37 -0.06
C GLU A 24 15.62 15.47 0.65
N VAL A 25 16.24 16.21 1.58
CA VAL A 25 15.59 17.35 2.23
C VAL A 25 15.49 18.54 1.27
N ILE A 26 16.48 18.76 0.40
CA ILE A 26 16.39 19.78 -0.67
C ILE A 26 15.21 19.46 -1.60
N LEU A 27 15.09 18.20 -2.02
CA LEU A 27 13.98 17.74 -2.87
C LEU A 27 12.63 17.89 -2.17
N LEU A 28 12.54 17.53 -0.89
CA LEU A 28 11.36 17.74 -0.05
C LEU A 28 10.96 19.23 0.00
N GLN A 29 11.91 20.11 0.33
CA GLN A 29 11.67 21.55 0.49
C GLN A 29 11.22 22.19 -0.83
N ASN A 30 11.88 21.85 -1.94
CA ASN A 30 11.48 22.32 -3.27
C ASN A 30 10.07 21.85 -3.62
N ARG A 31 9.77 20.56 -3.39
CA ARG A 31 8.46 20.02 -3.74
C ARG A 31 7.34 20.59 -2.87
N LEU A 32 7.59 20.80 -1.58
CA LEU A 32 6.63 21.47 -0.70
C LEU A 32 6.36 22.91 -1.16
N ASN A 33 7.40 23.65 -1.58
CA ASN A 33 7.24 24.99 -2.14
C ASN A 33 6.41 24.99 -3.44
N GLU A 34 6.68 24.06 -4.36
CA GLU A 34 5.90 23.89 -5.61
C GLU A 34 4.42 23.65 -5.33
N LEU A 35 4.13 22.88 -4.29
CA LEU A 35 2.78 22.58 -3.81
C LEU A 35 2.20 23.68 -2.90
N GLY A 36 2.89 24.80 -2.72
CA GLY A 36 2.42 25.95 -1.94
C GLY A 36 2.48 25.77 -0.42
N TYR A 37 3.13 24.74 0.10
CA TYR A 37 3.34 24.59 1.55
C TYR A 37 4.50 25.47 2.02
N THR A 38 4.20 26.38 2.96
CA THR A 38 5.13 27.38 3.47
C THR A 38 5.63 27.06 4.89
N GLY A 39 6.64 27.80 5.36
CA GLY A 39 6.99 27.84 6.78
C GLY A 39 5.92 28.53 7.64
N SER A 40 6.17 28.62 8.95
CA SER A 40 5.20 29.13 9.94
C SER A 40 4.82 30.60 9.76
N THR A 41 5.62 31.37 9.02
CA THR A 41 5.40 32.79 8.72
C THR A 41 4.77 33.02 7.34
N ASN A 42 4.21 31.98 6.73
CA ASN A 42 3.63 32.02 5.38
C ASN A 42 4.66 32.39 4.29
N GLN A 43 5.95 32.14 4.55
CA GLN A 43 7.05 32.34 3.61
C GLN A 43 7.47 31.00 2.99
N PRO A 44 7.90 30.98 1.71
CA PRO A 44 8.49 29.79 1.11
C PRO A 44 9.65 29.24 1.93
N LEU A 45 9.82 27.93 1.91
CA LEU A 45 10.94 27.25 2.53
C LEU A 45 12.24 27.60 1.80
N THR A 46 13.32 27.78 2.55
CA THR A 46 14.67 27.75 1.98
C THR A 46 15.05 26.31 1.69
N ALA A 47 15.39 25.99 0.44
CA ALA A 47 15.83 24.66 0.03
C ALA A 47 17.33 24.42 0.37
N ASP A 48 17.66 24.52 1.65
CA ASP A 48 19.03 24.43 2.19
C ASP A 48 19.46 22.99 2.56
N GLY A 49 18.55 22.03 2.42
CA GLY A 49 18.79 20.62 2.74
C GLY A 49 18.80 20.33 4.24
N LYS A 50 18.47 21.30 5.08
CA LYS A 50 18.39 21.12 6.54
C LYS A 50 16.93 21.01 6.95
N PHE A 51 16.57 19.91 7.59
CA PHE A 51 15.19 19.71 8.03
C PHE A 51 14.98 20.50 9.32
N GLY A 52 14.77 21.80 9.19
CA GLY A 52 14.54 22.73 10.30
C GLY A 52 13.05 22.94 10.65
N PRO A 53 12.76 23.85 11.60
CA PRO A 53 11.40 24.10 12.09
C PRO A 53 10.39 24.50 11.01
N ASN A 54 10.80 25.30 10.01
CA ASN A 54 9.92 25.66 8.89
C ASN A 54 9.61 24.47 7.99
N THR A 55 10.59 23.58 7.75
CA THR A 55 10.36 22.34 7.00
C THR A 55 9.42 21.42 7.78
N LEU A 56 9.59 21.31 9.10
CA LEU A 56 8.68 20.57 9.97
C LEU A 56 7.25 21.12 9.93
N PHE A 57 7.09 22.45 9.97
CA PHE A 57 5.78 23.10 9.84
C PHE A 57 5.10 22.75 8.51
N ALA A 58 5.82 22.91 7.40
CA ALA A 58 5.31 22.59 6.07
C ALA A 58 4.99 21.09 5.91
N VAL A 59 5.83 20.20 6.45
CA VAL A 59 5.57 18.75 6.45
C VAL A 59 4.31 18.41 7.22
N ASN A 60 4.09 19.01 8.39
CA ASN A 60 2.86 18.79 9.15
C ASN A 60 1.62 19.27 8.40
N ALA A 61 1.70 20.43 7.73
CA ALA A 61 0.61 20.94 6.90
C ALA A 61 0.34 20.03 5.69
N PHE A 62 1.39 19.62 4.98
CA PHE A 62 1.31 18.67 3.87
C PHE A 62 0.65 17.36 4.27
N LYS A 63 1.11 16.77 5.39
CA LYS A 63 0.55 15.52 5.89
C LYS A 63 -0.91 15.68 6.31
N SER A 64 -1.26 16.79 6.95
CA SER A 64 -2.65 17.08 7.30
C SER A 64 -3.55 17.20 6.06
N MET A 65 -3.12 17.97 5.06
CA MET A 65 -3.89 18.17 3.82
C MET A 65 -4.07 16.86 3.03
N ASN A 66 -3.03 16.05 2.96
CA ASN A 66 -3.03 14.79 2.21
C ASN A 66 -3.53 13.58 3.00
N LYS A 67 -4.02 13.79 4.24
CA LYS A 67 -4.53 12.75 5.15
C LYS A 67 -3.51 11.65 5.44
N LEU A 68 -2.26 12.05 5.64
CA LEU A 68 -1.14 11.16 5.97
C LEU A 68 -0.95 11.09 7.48
N GLY A 69 -0.61 9.90 8.00
CA GLY A 69 -0.42 9.68 9.43
C GLY A 69 0.66 10.61 10.03
N ASN A 70 0.31 11.42 11.03
CA ASN A 70 1.18 12.46 11.60
C ASN A 70 1.25 12.45 13.13
N THR A 71 1.14 11.28 13.74
CA THR A 71 1.17 11.08 15.20
C THR A 71 2.20 10.00 15.57
N GLY A 72 2.53 9.88 16.85
CA GLY A 72 3.44 8.85 17.37
C GLY A 72 4.77 8.79 16.60
N GLY A 73 5.17 7.59 16.17
CA GLY A 73 6.41 7.36 15.43
C GLY A 73 6.52 8.11 14.10
N ALA A 74 5.40 8.53 13.50
CA ALA A 74 5.32 9.24 12.22
C ALA A 74 5.20 10.77 12.36
N ALA A 75 5.04 11.30 13.58
CA ALA A 75 4.83 12.72 13.82
C ALA A 75 5.99 13.59 13.29
N GLY A 76 5.68 14.51 12.37
CA GLY A 76 6.67 15.44 11.81
C GLY A 76 7.69 14.80 10.88
N LYS A 77 7.45 13.57 10.42
CA LYS A 77 8.40 12.82 9.59
C LYS A 77 7.85 12.55 8.20
N ILE A 78 8.73 12.54 7.20
CA ILE A 78 8.43 12.04 5.86
C ILE A 78 9.08 10.66 5.73
N GLY A 79 8.22 9.63 5.79
CA GLY A 79 8.57 8.26 5.38
C GLY A 79 8.28 8.05 3.90
N LEU A 80 8.50 6.84 3.40
CA LEU A 80 8.35 6.55 1.97
C LEU A 80 6.92 6.76 1.47
N GLN A 81 5.88 6.42 2.24
CA GLN A 81 4.52 6.64 1.75
C GLN A 81 4.20 8.13 1.62
N SER A 82 4.62 8.93 2.60
CA SER A 82 4.52 10.39 2.49
C SER A 82 5.33 10.92 1.30
N TRP A 83 6.50 10.33 1.01
CA TRP A 83 7.32 10.67 -0.16
C TRP A 83 6.64 10.28 -1.47
N LYS A 84 6.10 9.08 -1.57
CA LYS A 84 5.34 8.60 -2.74
C LYS A 84 4.16 9.51 -3.01
N VAL A 85 3.40 9.88 -1.98
CA VAL A 85 2.28 10.82 -2.11
C VAL A 85 2.78 12.20 -2.54
N LEU A 86 3.86 12.72 -1.95
CA LEU A 86 4.46 14.02 -2.27
C LEU A 86 4.82 14.16 -3.77
N PHE A 87 5.26 13.05 -4.39
CA PHE A 87 5.62 12.95 -5.81
C PHE A 87 4.62 12.11 -6.62
N SER A 88 3.36 12.03 -6.19
CA SER A 88 2.29 11.34 -6.92
C SER A 88 1.43 12.32 -7.71
N PRO A 89 0.75 11.88 -8.79
CA PRO A 89 -0.23 12.70 -9.50
C PRO A 89 -1.50 12.99 -8.66
N ASP A 90 -1.70 12.28 -7.55
CA ASP A 90 -2.85 12.43 -6.67
C ASP A 90 -2.58 13.34 -5.46
N VAL A 91 -1.38 13.91 -5.37
CA VAL A 91 -1.00 14.84 -4.30
C VAL A 91 -1.93 16.05 -4.27
N LEU A 92 -2.27 16.51 -3.07
CA LEU A 92 -2.98 17.75 -2.85
C LEU A 92 -1.98 18.86 -2.50
N ASP A 93 -2.10 19.99 -3.19
CA ASP A 93 -1.41 21.23 -2.85
C ASP A 93 -1.97 21.86 -1.56
N ALA A 94 -1.35 22.93 -1.07
CA ALA A 94 -1.75 23.62 0.16
C ALA A 94 -3.17 24.21 0.12
N SER A 95 -3.81 24.27 -1.05
CA SER A 95 -5.20 24.70 -1.24
C SER A 95 -6.19 23.53 -1.38
N GLY A 96 -5.69 22.29 -1.35
CA GLY A 96 -6.50 21.08 -1.46
C GLY A 96 -6.81 20.64 -2.89
N HIS A 97 -6.12 21.19 -3.89
CA HIS A 97 -6.28 20.83 -5.30
C HIS A 97 -5.18 19.89 -5.77
N LYS A 98 -5.48 19.07 -6.78
CA LYS A 98 -4.45 18.30 -7.49
C LYS A 98 -3.71 19.22 -8.45
N PRO A 99 -2.36 19.22 -8.49
CA PRO A 99 -1.61 19.96 -9.49
C PRO A 99 -2.02 19.52 -10.90
N ALA A 100 -2.32 20.48 -11.77
CA ALA A 100 -2.64 20.20 -13.16
C ALA A 100 -1.35 19.85 -13.95
N ASP A 101 -1.41 18.78 -14.75
CA ASP A 101 -0.46 18.45 -15.82
C ASP A 101 1.04 18.27 -15.43
N GLU A 102 1.35 17.48 -14.39
CA GLU A 102 2.72 17.02 -14.16
C GLU A 102 2.99 15.58 -14.68
N PRO A 103 4.07 15.36 -15.45
CA PRO A 103 4.42 14.04 -15.97
C PRO A 103 5.11 13.19 -14.89
N TYR A 104 4.36 12.29 -14.25
CA TYR A 104 4.90 11.28 -13.33
C TYR A 104 4.87 9.87 -13.94
N PRO A 105 6.02 9.16 -14.07
CA PRO A 105 6.07 7.71 -14.27
C PRO A 105 6.30 7.03 -12.89
N ALA A 106 5.68 5.92 -12.47
CA ALA A 106 4.86 4.90 -13.11
C ALA A 106 3.43 4.86 -12.54
N LYS A 107 2.49 4.32 -13.32
CA LYS A 107 1.09 4.13 -12.90
C LYS A 107 1.04 3.26 -11.62
N GLN A 108 0.56 3.83 -10.52
CA GLN A 108 0.31 3.10 -9.28
C GLN A 108 -0.51 1.84 -9.57
N PRO A 109 -0.27 0.72 -8.87
CA PRO A 109 -1.08 -0.47 -9.05
C PRO A 109 -2.55 -0.15 -8.80
N VAL A 110 -3.43 -0.72 -9.64
CA VAL A 110 -4.87 -0.70 -9.41
C VAL A 110 -5.17 -1.31 -8.05
N TYR A 111 -6.00 -0.61 -7.29
CA TYR A 111 -6.42 -1.00 -5.95
C TYR A 111 -7.93 -1.18 -5.91
N TYR A 112 -8.37 -2.21 -5.19
CA TYR A 112 -9.76 -2.44 -4.86
C TYR A 112 -9.89 -2.70 -3.35
N SER A 113 -10.79 -1.96 -2.71
CA SER A 113 -11.23 -2.26 -1.34
C SER A 113 -12.34 -3.30 -1.41
N GLN A 114 -12.32 -4.32 -0.56
CA GLN A 114 -13.45 -5.25 -0.42
C GLN A 114 -14.68 -4.53 0.15
N GLU A 115 -14.45 -3.38 0.81
CA GLU A 115 -15.47 -2.56 1.46
C GLU A 115 -16.07 -1.47 0.56
N ASP A 116 -15.69 -1.42 -0.73
CA ASP A 116 -16.28 -0.48 -1.69
C ASP A 116 -17.81 -0.67 -1.76
N SER A 117 -18.55 0.44 -1.68
CA SER A 117 -20.02 0.44 -1.66
C SER A 117 -20.66 -0.22 -2.87
N LYS A 118 -19.95 -0.28 -4.01
CA LYS A 118 -20.43 -0.95 -5.24
C LYS A 118 -20.59 -2.45 -5.08
N TRP A 119 -19.80 -3.10 -4.21
CA TRP A 119 -19.80 -4.56 -4.11
C TRP A 119 -19.75 -5.12 -2.69
N LYS A 120 -19.50 -4.32 -1.65
CA LYS A 120 -19.42 -4.80 -0.26
C LYS A 120 -20.63 -5.66 0.16
N GLY A 121 -21.82 -5.34 -0.38
CA GLY A 121 -23.06 -6.06 -0.08
C GLY A 121 -23.33 -7.30 -0.94
N VAL A 122 -22.48 -7.61 -1.93
CA VAL A 122 -22.65 -8.80 -2.79
C VAL A 122 -22.35 -10.06 -1.97
N MET A 123 -23.30 -11.01 -1.97
CA MET A 123 -23.20 -12.24 -1.19
C MET A 123 -21.99 -13.08 -1.59
N TYR A 124 -21.26 -13.57 -0.59
CA TYR A 124 -20.11 -14.45 -0.74
C TYR A 124 -20.22 -15.60 0.28
N SER A 125 -21.22 -16.46 0.06
CA SER A 125 -21.56 -17.57 0.94
C SER A 125 -21.91 -18.82 0.13
N ASN A 126 -21.41 -19.98 0.56
CA ASN A 126 -21.78 -21.27 -0.03
C ASN A 126 -23.09 -21.85 0.54
N HIS A 127 -23.67 -21.24 1.59
CA HIS A 127 -24.89 -21.68 2.27
C HIS A 127 -25.92 -20.56 2.44
N ARG A 128 -25.75 -19.45 1.70
CA ARG A 128 -26.66 -18.30 1.66
C ARG A 128 -26.81 -17.55 2.99
N ASP A 129 -25.73 -17.46 3.78
CA ASP A 129 -25.70 -16.56 4.94
C ASP A 129 -25.59 -15.09 4.48
N PRO A 130 -26.59 -14.23 4.76
CA PRO A 130 -26.56 -12.83 4.36
C PRO A 130 -25.46 -12.00 5.05
N LYS A 131 -24.85 -12.51 6.13
CA LYS A 131 -23.71 -11.87 6.81
C LYS A 131 -22.39 -12.11 6.07
N GLN A 132 -22.33 -13.11 5.21
CA GLN A 132 -21.16 -13.45 4.41
C GLN A 132 -21.27 -12.79 3.03
N ASN A 133 -20.58 -11.67 2.88
CA ASN A 133 -20.53 -10.87 1.66
C ASN A 133 -19.08 -10.47 1.37
N ILE A 134 -18.84 -9.82 0.23
CA ILE A 134 -17.49 -9.39 -0.15
C ILE A 134 -16.89 -8.46 0.90
N GLY A 135 -17.68 -7.55 1.48
CA GLY A 135 -17.22 -6.64 2.51
C GLY A 135 -16.75 -7.34 3.78
N SER A 136 -17.43 -8.41 4.21
CA SER A 136 -17.09 -9.12 5.46
C SER A 136 -16.08 -10.25 5.30
N SER A 137 -15.98 -10.85 4.11
CA SER A 137 -15.25 -12.13 3.92
C SER A 137 -14.56 -12.27 2.56
N GLY A 138 -14.52 -11.19 1.76
CA GLY A 138 -14.04 -11.19 0.38
C GLY A 138 -12.57 -10.78 0.19
N CYS A 139 -11.72 -10.87 1.21
CA CYS A 139 -10.32 -10.44 1.10
C CYS A 139 -9.54 -11.20 0.01
N GLY A 140 -9.68 -12.53 -0.06
CA GLY A 140 -9.02 -13.37 -1.08
C GLY A 140 -9.42 -13.02 -2.52
N PRO A 141 -10.72 -13.02 -2.88
CA PRO A 141 -11.17 -12.65 -4.21
C PRO A 141 -10.83 -11.21 -4.60
N THR A 142 -10.89 -10.28 -3.64
CA THR A 142 -10.48 -8.88 -3.87
C THR A 142 -8.98 -8.78 -4.16
N CYS A 143 -8.14 -9.50 -3.42
CA CYS A 143 -6.71 -9.62 -3.72
C CYS A 143 -6.46 -10.17 -5.13
N MET A 144 -7.17 -11.23 -5.51
CA MET A 144 -7.01 -11.82 -6.83
C MET A 144 -7.45 -10.87 -7.95
N ALA A 145 -8.52 -10.10 -7.76
CA ALA A 145 -8.97 -9.08 -8.71
C ALA A 145 -7.89 -8.00 -8.94
N MET A 146 -7.22 -7.55 -7.86
CA MET A 146 -6.08 -6.63 -7.96
C MET A 146 -4.91 -7.26 -8.71
N VAL A 147 -4.52 -8.50 -8.40
CA VAL A 147 -3.41 -9.19 -9.07
C VAL A 147 -3.67 -9.35 -10.57
N ILE A 148 -4.85 -9.85 -10.97
CA ILE A 148 -5.17 -10.05 -12.38
C ILE A 148 -5.20 -8.72 -13.13
N THR A 149 -5.86 -7.70 -12.56
CA THR A 149 -5.98 -6.40 -13.22
C THR A 149 -4.62 -5.78 -13.49
N ASN A 150 -3.71 -5.84 -12.51
CA ASN A 150 -2.37 -5.25 -12.63
C ASN A 150 -1.45 -6.03 -13.58
N LEU A 151 -1.46 -7.37 -13.53
CA LEU A 151 -0.57 -8.18 -14.36
C LEU A 151 -1.04 -8.34 -15.82
N LYS A 152 -2.35 -8.37 -16.06
CA LYS A 152 -2.91 -8.54 -17.41
C LYS A 152 -3.24 -7.22 -18.11
N GLY A 153 -3.39 -6.13 -17.36
CA GLY A 153 -3.85 -4.84 -17.89
C GLY A 153 -5.33 -4.82 -18.28
N THR A 154 -6.09 -5.87 -17.93
CA THR A 154 -7.54 -5.98 -18.16
C THR A 154 -8.29 -5.84 -16.84
N VAL A 155 -9.32 -4.99 -16.80
CA VAL A 155 -10.13 -4.81 -15.58
C VAL A 155 -10.84 -6.10 -15.23
N VAL A 156 -10.59 -6.60 -14.01
CA VAL A 156 -11.32 -7.72 -13.38
C VAL A 156 -11.75 -7.26 -11.99
N LEU A 157 -13.04 -7.32 -11.70
CA LEU A 157 -13.61 -6.75 -10.47
C LEU A 157 -13.78 -7.79 -9.35
N PRO A 158 -13.81 -7.38 -8.07
CA PRO A 158 -14.00 -8.30 -6.94
C PRO A 158 -15.25 -9.21 -7.02
N PRO A 159 -16.42 -8.76 -7.52
CA PRO A 159 -17.56 -9.64 -7.73
C PRO A 159 -17.29 -10.80 -8.68
N GLU A 160 -16.49 -10.60 -9.73
CA GLU A 160 -16.20 -11.63 -10.73
C GLU A 160 -15.32 -12.73 -10.15
N THR A 161 -14.30 -12.34 -9.39
CA THR A 161 -13.39 -13.28 -8.72
C THR A 161 -14.06 -13.99 -7.56
N ALA A 162 -14.99 -13.32 -6.85
CA ALA A 162 -15.81 -13.92 -5.79
C ALA A 162 -16.82 -14.93 -6.36
N GLN A 163 -17.48 -14.58 -7.47
CA GLN A 163 -18.38 -15.50 -8.16
C GLN A 163 -17.64 -16.75 -8.66
N TYR A 164 -16.44 -16.58 -9.22
CA TYR A 164 -15.62 -17.72 -9.63
C TYR A 164 -15.33 -18.68 -8.46
N SER A 165 -15.01 -18.13 -7.29
CA SER A 165 -14.79 -18.92 -6.07
C SER A 165 -16.03 -19.72 -5.69
N LEU A 166 -17.22 -19.11 -5.71
CA LEU A 166 -18.48 -19.81 -5.42
C LEU A 166 -18.78 -20.91 -6.44
N ASP A 167 -18.66 -20.61 -7.73
CA ASP A 167 -18.98 -21.52 -8.83
C ASP A 167 -18.09 -22.78 -8.83
N HIS A 168 -16.86 -22.67 -8.31
CA HIS A 168 -15.87 -23.75 -8.29
C HIS A 168 -15.67 -24.36 -6.90
N GLY A 169 -16.49 -23.99 -5.91
CA GLY A 169 -16.46 -24.57 -4.56
C GLY A 169 -15.27 -24.14 -3.70
N PHE A 170 -14.65 -22.99 -3.98
CA PHE A 170 -13.52 -22.46 -3.22
C PHE A 170 -13.92 -21.56 -2.04
N ARG A 171 -15.20 -21.26 -1.87
CA ARG A 171 -15.71 -20.61 -0.66
C ARG A 171 -15.84 -21.65 0.45
N SER A 172 -15.04 -21.50 1.52
CA SER A 172 -15.15 -22.32 2.74
C SER A 172 -16.43 -21.99 3.52
N TYR A 173 -16.74 -22.72 4.60
CA TYR A 173 -17.95 -22.41 5.38
C TYR A 173 -17.79 -21.09 6.15
N ASP A 174 -16.71 -20.95 6.95
CA ASP A 174 -16.47 -19.75 7.79
C ASP A 174 -15.18 -18.99 7.46
N ASP A 175 -14.18 -19.61 6.84
CA ASP A 175 -12.80 -19.10 6.75
C ASP A 175 -12.45 -18.35 5.44
N GLY A 176 -13.45 -17.80 4.74
CA GLY A 176 -13.25 -17.11 3.46
C GLY A 176 -12.95 -18.04 2.28
N THR A 177 -11.73 -17.97 1.73
CA THR A 177 -11.38 -18.58 0.42
C THR A 177 -10.28 -19.62 0.56
N GLU A 178 -10.53 -20.80 -0.01
CA GLU A 178 -9.65 -21.96 0.02
C GLU A 178 -8.37 -21.75 -0.81
N TRP A 179 -7.27 -22.38 -0.40
CA TRP A 179 -5.95 -22.21 -1.02
C TRP A 179 -5.88 -22.63 -2.49
N GLY A 180 -6.61 -23.69 -2.88
CA GLY A 180 -6.65 -24.17 -4.26
C GLY A 180 -7.25 -23.18 -5.26
N TYR A 181 -7.98 -22.17 -4.76
CA TYR A 181 -8.57 -21.09 -5.53
C TYR A 181 -7.55 -20.39 -6.44
N TYR A 182 -6.41 -20.00 -5.86
CA TYR A 182 -5.45 -19.12 -6.50
C TYR A 182 -4.81 -19.76 -7.75
N GLY A 183 -4.43 -21.03 -7.67
CA GLY A 183 -3.93 -21.78 -8.83
C GLY A 183 -5.01 -21.95 -9.90
N SER A 184 -6.24 -22.24 -9.50
CA SER A 184 -7.37 -22.46 -10.41
C SER A 184 -7.74 -21.20 -11.20
N ILE A 185 -7.93 -20.07 -10.51
CA ILE A 185 -8.29 -18.81 -11.18
C ILE A 185 -7.10 -18.23 -11.95
N ALA A 186 -5.86 -18.38 -11.49
CA ALA A 186 -4.68 -17.95 -12.26
C ALA A 186 -4.60 -18.63 -13.62
N ALA A 187 -4.86 -19.94 -13.69
CA ALA A 187 -4.89 -20.69 -14.94
C ALA A 187 -5.93 -20.14 -15.92
N ARG A 188 -7.12 -19.76 -15.45
CA ARG A 188 -8.18 -19.13 -16.27
C ARG A 188 -7.71 -17.84 -16.97
N TYR A 189 -6.83 -17.07 -16.32
CA TYR A 189 -6.31 -15.80 -16.85
C TYR A 189 -4.94 -15.93 -17.53
N ASN A 190 -4.45 -17.16 -17.75
CA ASN A 190 -3.10 -17.43 -18.25
C ASN A 190 -2.04 -16.71 -17.41
N LEU A 191 -2.13 -16.86 -16.09
CA LEU A 191 -1.11 -16.45 -15.13
C LEU A 191 -0.45 -17.70 -14.57
N ARG A 192 0.87 -17.65 -14.38
CA ARG A 192 1.57 -18.63 -13.55
C ARG A 192 1.28 -18.32 -12.09
N CYS A 193 1.10 -19.37 -11.30
CA CYS A 193 0.88 -19.29 -9.86
C CYS A 193 1.77 -20.32 -9.17
N GLU A 194 2.62 -19.87 -8.26
CA GLU A 194 3.51 -20.71 -7.47
C GLU A 194 3.19 -20.52 -5.99
N GLN A 195 2.83 -21.60 -5.30
CA GLN A 195 2.58 -21.58 -3.87
C GLN A 195 3.87 -21.89 -3.11
N THR A 196 4.20 -21.08 -2.10
CA THR A 196 5.37 -21.30 -1.24
C THR A 196 5.07 -20.89 0.20
N ALA A 197 5.82 -21.47 1.14
CA ALA A 197 5.90 -21.04 2.53
C ALA A 197 7.20 -20.27 2.82
N ASP A 198 8.14 -20.29 1.87
CA ASP A 198 9.48 -19.73 2.04
C ASP A 198 9.46 -18.24 1.67
N TRP A 199 9.92 -17.42 2.61
CA TRP A 199 10.02 -15.99 2.39
C TRP A 199 11.10 -15.61 1.37
N ASP A 200 12.16 -16.40 1.25
CA ASP A 200 13.26 -16.06 0.35
C ASP A 200 12.81 -16.19 -1.12
N ASP A 201 11.89 -17.12 -1.44
CA ASP A 201 11.19 -17.20 -2.73
C ASP A 201 10.35 -15.93 -2.99
N VAL A 202 9.60 -15.48 -1.99
CA VAL A 202 8.75 -14.28 -2.07
C VAL A 202 9.61 -13.03 -2.28
N LYS A 203 10.70 -12.89 -1.53
CA LYS A 203 11.65 -11.78 -1.67
C LYS A 203 12.28 -11.77 -3.06
N LEU A 204 12.69 -12.93 -3.58
CA LEU A 204 13.24 -13.06 -4.93
C LEU A 204 12.22 -12.65 -5.99
N ALA A 205 10.96 -13.06 -5.84
CA ALA A 205 9.88 -12.68 -6.74
C ALA A 205 9.61 -11.18 -6.69
N LEU A 206 9.41 -10.60 -5.51
CA LEU A 206 9.10 -9.16 -5.35
C LEU A 206 10.24 -8.24 -5.77
N SER A 207 11.48 -8.75 -5.87
CA SER A 207 12.63 -8.02 -6.40
C SER A 207 12.67 -7.96 -7.94
N GLN A 208 11.75 -8.65 -8.63
CA GLN A 208 11.65 -8.67 -10.09
C GLN A 208 10.43 -7.88 -10.59
N PRO A 209 10.50 -7.22 -11.76
CA PRO A 209 9.35 -6.54 -12.35
C PRO A 209 8.25 -7.53 -12.75
N GLY A 210 6.99 -7.08 -12.74
CA GLY A 210 5.85 -7.87 -13.21
C GLY A 210 5.49 -9.05 -12.30
N ARG A 211 5.81 -8.94 -11.00
CA ARG A 211 5.51 -9.93 -9.97
C ARG A 211 4.56 -9.33 -8.94
N MET A 212 3.57 -10.10 -8.53
CA MET A 212 2.72 -9.81 -7.38
C MET A 212 2.55 -11.09 -6.57
N VAL A 213 2.38 -10.94 -5.26
CA VAL A 213 2.25 -12.08 -4.34
C VAL A 213 1.00 -11.88 -3.50
N ILE A 214 0.18 -12.91 -3.31
CA ILE A 214 -0.86 -12.90 -2.29
C ILE A 214 -0.30 -13.59 -1.06
N ALA A 215 -0.40 -12.96 0.11
CA ALA A 215 0.02 -13.53 1.39
C ALA A 215 -1.20 -13.89 2.24
N SER A 216 -1.19 -15.10 2.82
CA SER A 216 -2.13 -15.51 3.86
C SER A 216 -1.55 -15.12 5.22
N MET A 217 -2.13 -14.09 5.84
CA MET A 217 -1.71 -13.58 7.13
C MET A 217 -2.45 -14.29 8.28
N ARG A 218 -1.70 -14.57 9.35
CA ARG A 218 -2.19 -15.03 10.66
C ARG A 218 -2.41 -13.82 11.58
N PRO A 219 -2.95 -14.01 12.81
CA PRO A 219 -3.17 -12.91 13.74
C PRO A 219 -1.88 -12.12 14.02
N GLY A 220 -1.93 -10.80 13.86
CA GLY A 220 -0.76 -9.93 13.84
C GLY A 220 -1.12 -8.48 13.49
N HIS A 221 -0.24 -7.80 12.77
CA HIS A 221 -0.37 -6.39 12.39
C HIS A 221 -1.47 -6.14 11.37
N PHE A 222 -1.79 -7.14 10.55
CA PHE A 222 -2.78 -7.03 9.48
C PHE A 222 -4.16 -7.62 9.85
N THR A 223 -4.27 -8.38 10.94
CA THR A 223 -5.55 -9.03 11.28
C THR A 223 -5.54 -9.60 12.69
N GLN A 224 -6.72 -9.84 13.28
CA GLN A 224 -6.87 -10.61 14.52
C GLN A 224 -7.20 -12.09 14.27
N GLY A 225 -7.49 -12.46 13.03
CA GLY A 225 -7.80 -13.80 12.56
C GLY A 225 -6.95 -14.17 11.35
N GLY A 226 -7.58 -14.68 10.29
CA GLY A 226 -6.96 -14.82 8.96
C GLY A 226 -7.17 -13.57 8.11
N HIS A 227 -6.28 -13.30 7.16
CA HIS A 227 -6.46 -12.24 6.16
C HIS A 227 -5.63 -12.48 4.91
N TYR A 228 -6.09 -12.01 3.75
CA TYR A 228 -5.32 -12.02 2.52
C TYR A 228 -4.98 -10.59 2.12
N ILE A 229 -3.72 -10.37 1.75
CA ILE A 229 -3.19 -9.09 1.25
C ILE A 229 -2.33 -9.33 0.01
N VAL A 230 -2.13 -8.29 -0.81
CA VAL A 230 -1.26 -8.35 -1.99
C VAL A 230 0.06 -7.64 -1.69
N LEU A 231 1.18 -8.30 -1.96
CA LEU A 231 2.53 -7.73 -1.95
C LEU A 231 2.95 -7.46 -3.39
N HIS A 232 3.54 -6.29 -3.66
CA HIS A 232 3.84 -5.89 -5.06
C HIS A 232 5.12 -5.05 -5.24
N GLY A 233 5.98 -5.03 -4.23
CA GLY A 233 7.29 -4.39 -4.32
C GLY A 233 8.12 -4.72 -3.11
N TYR A 234 9.43 -4.92 -3.31
CA TYR A 234 10.41 -5.12 -2.25
C TYR A 234 11.47 -4.03 -2.33
N MET A 235 11.85 -3.47 -1.20
CA MET A 235 12.80 -2.37 -1.13
C MET A 235 13.60 -2.39 0.16
N ASN A 236 14.79 -1.81 0.12
CA ASN A 236 15.59 -1.58 1.33
C ASN A 236 15.48 -0.10 1.72
N ARG A 237 15.26 0.16 3.01
CA ARG A 237 15.30 1.48 3.65
C ARG A 237 16.31 1.39 4.79
N ALA A 238 17.38 2.16 4.75
CA ALA A 238 18.45 2.07 5.76
C ALA A 238 19.01 0.63 5.86
N SER A 239 19.04 0.08 7.07
CA SER A 239 19.33 -1.31 7.43
C SER A 239 18.11 -2.25 7.41
N ASP A 240 16.91 -1.77 7.07
CA ASP A 240 15.67 -2.55 7.08
C ASP A 240 15.16 -2.84 5.66
N SER A 241 14.53 -4.00 5.48
CA SER A 241 13.81 -4.33 4.26
C SER A 241 12.31 -4.18 4.43
N TRP A 242 11.65 -3.64 3.42
CA TRP A 242 10.25 -3.24 3.41
C TRP A 242 9.54 -3.75 2.15
N VAL A 243 8.23 -3.92 2.27
CA VAL A 243 7.36 -4.44 1.22
C VAL A 243 6.17 -3.52 1.01
N ASP A 244 5.85 -3.23 -0.24
CA ASP A 244 4.62 -2.54 -0.63
C ASP A 244 3.43 -3.50 -0.61
N VAL A 245 2.33 -3.08 0.03
CA VAL A 245 1.14 -3.90 0.28
C VAL A 245 -0.13 -3.19 -0.19
N LEU A 246 -1.00 -3.93 -0.87
CA LEU A 246 -2.41 -3.58 -1.06
C LEU A 246 -3.25 -4.46 -0.13
N ASP A 247 -3.77 -3.85 0.93
CA ASP A 247 -4.71 -4.48 1.85
C ASP A 247 -6.15 -4.23 1.36
N PRO A 248 -6.93 -5.27 1.03
CA PRO A 248 -8.31 -5.10 0.59
C PRO A 248 -9.23 -4.55 1.70
N ASN A 249 -8.82 -4.61 2.97
CA ASN A 249 -9.46 -3.93 4.09
C ASN A 249 -8.80 -2.56 4.28
N HIS A 250 -9.39 -1.52 3.68
CA HIS A 250 -8.74 -0.23 3.55
C HIS A 250 -8.56 0.54 4.87
N ASP A 251 -9.49 0.40 5.82
CA ASP A 251 -9.58 1.09 7.11
C ASP A 251 -9.16 0.17 8.27
N ASN A 252 -8.26 -0.76 7.99
CA ASN A 252 -7.84 -1.82 8.90
C ASN A 252 -7.15 -1.27 10.16
N GLN A 253 -7.92 -1.17 11.23
CA GLN A 253 -7.46 -0.69 12.55
C GLN A 253 -6.39 -1.59 13.21
N SER A 254 -6.08 -2.75 12.65
CA SER A 254 -5.06 -3.66 13.20
C SER A 254 -3.66 -3.07 13.11
N TYR A 255 -3.41 -2.21 12.11
CA TYR A 255 -2.15 -1.48 11.96
C TYR A 255 -1.80 -0.72 13.25
N PHE A 256 -2.79 -0.13 13.91
CA PHE A 256 -2.60 0.71 15.08
C PHE A 256 -2.72 -0.05 16.40
N ARG A 257 -3.61 -1.05 16.46
CA ARG A 257 -3.82 -1.82 17.71
C ARG A 257 -2.59 -2.62 18.14
N ARG A 258 -1.75 -3.05 17.19
CA ARG A 258 -0.47 -3.72 17.46
C ARG A 258 0.75 -2.93 16.99
N GLY A 259 0.63 -2.05 16.00
CA GLY A 259 1.75 -1.43 15.27
C GLY A 259 2.14 0.01 15.63
N HIS A 260 2.09 0.38 16.91
CA HIS A 260 2.83 1.57 17.37
C HIS A 260 4.36 1.36 17.40
N ASP A 261 4.82 0.18 17.02
CA ASP A 261 6.23 -0.24 16.98
C ASP A 261 6.96 0.16 15.69
N GLY A 262 6.24 0.70 14.69
CA GLY A 262 6.82 1.13 13.42
C GLY A 262 7.14 -0.02 12.45
N LEU A 263 6.51 -1.19 12.63
CA LEU A 263 6.64 -2.31 11.68
C LEU A 263 5.73 -2.17 10.45
N VAL A 264 4.64 -1.41 10.56
CA VAL A 264 3.73 -1.06 9.46
C VAL A 264 3.64 0.46 9.35
N ASP A 265 3.77 0.97 8.13
CA ASP A 265 3.57 2.36 7.75
C ASP A 265 2.33 2.42 6.84
N GLU A 266 1.20 2.83 7.42
CA GLU A 266 -0.09 2.96 6.73
C GLU A 266 -0.02 4.02 5.62
N GLY A 267 0.82 5.05 5.76
CA GLY A 267 0.83 6.16 4.83
C GLY A 267 -0.42 7.02 4.93
N ARG A 268 -1.34 6.88 3.98
CA ARG A 268 -2.62 7.62 3.95
C ARG A 268 -3.68 6.80 4.67
N GLN A 269 -4.38 7.45 5.59
CA GLN A 269 -5.37 6.76 6.40
C GLN A 269 -6.53 6.25 5.52
N ASP A 270 -6.96 5.01 5.80
CA ASP A 270 -8.13 4.36 5.22
C ASP A 270 -8.07 4.17 3.68
N ASP A 271 -6.87 3.99 3.10
CA ASP A 271 -6.68 3.79 1.66
C ASP A 271 -6.15 2.40 1.26
N GLY A 272 -5.83 1.54 2.25
CA GLY A 272 -5.35 0.18 2.05
C GLY A 272 -4.00 0.04 1.35
N ARG A 273 -3.25 1.12 1.14
CA ARG A 273 -1.93 1.11 0.49
C ARG A 273 -0.84 1.33 1.53
N VAL A 274 -0.38 0.24 2.11
CA VAL A 274 0.55 0.29 3.24
C VAL A 274 1.93 -0.23 2.87
N THR A 275 2.92 0.04 3.71
CA THR A 275 4.20 -0.67 3.66
C THR A 275 4.50 -1.33 4.99
N ALA A 276 5.10 -2.51 4.96
CA ALA A 276 5.48 -3.22 6.17
C ALA A 276 6.90 -3.77 6.08
N LYS A 277 7.56 -3.91 7.23
CA LYS A 277 8.89 -4.54 7.30
C LYS A 277 8.82 -6.01 6.91
N GLU A 278 9.89 -6.51 6.31
CA GLU A 278 10.09 -7.94 6.02
C GLU A 278 9.84 -8.85 7.24
N SER A 279 10.21 -8.38 8.44
CA SER A 279 10.00 -9.12 9.69
C SER A 279 8.54 -9.46 9.96
N VAL A 280 7.60 -8.62 9.52
CA VAL A 280 6.16 -8.86 9.70
C VAL A 280 5.75 -10.12 8.94
N PHE A 281 6.15 -10.25 7.69
CA PHE A 281 5.77 -11.39 6.87
C PHE A 281 6.48 -12.68 7.30
N ARG A 282 7.76 -12.60 7.71
CA ARG A 282 8.47 -13.76 8.25
C ARG A 282 7.82 -14.34 9.51
N GLN A 283 7.18 -13.49 10.32
CA GLN A 283 6.57 -13.90 11.59
C GLN A 283 5.08 -14.24 11.45
N GLU A 284 4.35 -13.49 10.63
CA GLU A 284 2.89 -13.48 10.65
C GLU A 284 2.25 -14.07 9.39
N ALA A 285 2.99 -14.21 8.28
CA ALA A 285 2.46 -14.89 7.10
C ALA A 285 2.62 -16.41 7.23
N GLY A 286 1.62 -17.14 6.77
CA GLY A 286 1.61 -18.60 6.78
C GLY A 286 1.88 -19.24 5.41
N GLN A 287 1.40 -18.63 4.33
CA GLN A 287 1.52 -19.13 2.96
C GLN A 287 1.50 -17.95 1.97
N PHE A 288 2.09 -18.17 0.80
CA PHE A 288 2.16 -17.20 -0.29
C PHE A 288 1.80 -17.83 -1.63
N TRP A 289 1.27 -17.02 -2.54
CA TRP A 289 1.07 -17.35 -3.95
C TRP A 289 1.72 -16.28 -4.81
N ILE A 290 2.73 -16.65 -5.57
CA ILE A 290 3.50 -15.78 -6.45
C ILE A 290 2.90 -15.85 -7.86
N PHE A 291 2.62 -14.68 -8.44
CA PHE A 291 1.98 -14.55 -9.75
C PHE A 291 2.85 -13.80 -10.76
N ASN A 292 2.80 -14.24 -12.03
CA ASN A 292 3.33 -13.52 -13.18
C ASN A 292 2.64 -13.95 -14.49
N VAL A 293 2.86 -13.16 -15.54
CA VAL A 293 2.52 -13.51 -16.94
C VAL A 293 3.53 -14.51 -17.49
#